data_AF-A0A9P0BDZ2-F1
#
_entry.id   AF-A0A9P0BDZ2-F1
#
_cell.length_a   1.000
_cell.length_b   1.000
_cell.length_c   1.000
_cell.angle_alpha   90.00
_cell.angle_beta   90.00
_cell.angle_gamma   90.00
#
_symmetry.space_group_name_H-M   'P 1'
#
loop_
_entity.id
_entity.type
_entity.pdbx_description
1 polymer ?
#
loop_
_entity_poly.entity_id
_entity_poly.type
_entity_poly.pdbx_seq_one_letter_code
_entity_poly.pdbx_strand_id
1 'polypeptide(L)'
;MDICFCNYVAKEDLLGVYKTILTFLESQNFKETAKTFKQECLTFGVDPLNKTCSGTESLESALEQVMKTLKKIEYTILNSQKELDISNILEEIAHKIKKKNVEIIECDDNKDIKAEAQLAIEEPTKIECITNLDFSKLKYDMGNSITDVQMQLLRALRWGILENNKEERTLFLDLLIKNDILQLKSPDENFVGFFLKTNRVLHLQESMCRLVNTIASLKSGRDYLTSTDTFIQVVLFPNLLRQNISNICKEMLIATLQKLSLRSASRYLMIRFGMLEFIIDFLDESADNASIYCLEYCSALLMNLCLEQEGRDRCAQMAKNVVAILKKLLLGEMACCLPCVNGTLFSILVDKKVNEEARVQKLDQLLTYIAKTSEDESIQKQIGIILYLRFHGNVEPLSEDITNQELENEEEFLEKELDMGDVTHDQNYKAILQPYAIKLKNQEEPHIVWFCKPMTPACVKSKIYVSRSTYPEQDISSKNNKKFKQHLG
;
A
#
# COMPACT_ATOMS: atom_id res chain seq x y z
N MET A 1 -3.73 -17.42 11.99
CA MET A 1 -2.59 -18.23 11.49
C MET A 1 -3.19 -19.15 10.43
N ASP A 2 -3.15 -18.73 9.16
CA ASP A 2 -3.87 -19.39 8.07
C ASP A 2 -3.08 -20.59 7.55
N ILE A 3 -3.53 -21.81 7.89
CA ILE A 3 -2.99 -23.04 7.32
C ILE A 3 -3.66 -23.29 5.97
N CYS A 4 -2.88 -23.07 4.92
CA CYS A 4 -3.18 -23.39 3.53
C CYS A 4 -3.34 -24.92 3.36
N PHE A 5 -4.57 -25.43 3.45
CA PHE A 5 -4.89 -26.86 3.36
C PHE A 5 -5.36 -27.33 1.96
N CYS A 6 -5.38 -26.44 0.96
CA CYS A 6 -6.14 -26.69 -0.28
C CYS A 6 -5.35 -27.26 -1.46
N ASN A 7 -4.08 -27.64 -1.31
CA ASN A 7 -3.35 -28.25 -2.42
C ASN A 7 -2.97 -29.70 -2.07
N TYR A 8 -3.68 -30.65 -2.69
CA TYR A 8 -3.49 -32.11 -2.67
C TYR A 8 -3.95 -32.87 -1.41
N VAL A 9 -5.21 -33.29 -1.38
CA VAL A 9 -5.67 -34.38 -0.48
C VAL A 9 -6.45 -35.39 -1.32
N ALA A 10 -5.92 -36.61 -1.46
CA ALA A 10 -6.60 -37.67 -2.20
C ALA A 10 -7.82 -38.18 -1.42
N LYS A 11 -8.79 -38.78 -2.12
CA LYS A 11 -10.09 -39.21 -1.57
C LYS A 11 -9.99 -40.17 -0.36
N GLU A 12 -8.86 -40.86 -0.21
CA GLU A 12 -8.56 -41.79 0.88
C GLU A 12 -8.06 -41.10 2.18
N ASP A 13 -7.61 -39.85 2.09
CA ASP A 13 -7.01 -39.09 3.21
C ASP A 13 -8.02 -38.31 4.06
N LEU A 14 -9.17 -37.95 3.47
CA LEU A 14 -10.25 -37.23 4.17
C LEU A 14 -10.80 -38.03 5.36
N LEU A 15 -10.98 -39.35 5.21
CA LEU A 15 -11.45 -40.23 6.28
C LEU A 15 -10.47 -40.27 7.46
N GLY A 16 -9.16 -40.13 7.19
CA GLY A 16 -8.11 -40.03 8.20
C GLY A 16 -8.19 -38.71 8.99
N VAL A 17 -8.44 -37.60 8.29
CA VAL A 17 -8.64 -36.28 8.90
C VAL A 17 -9.88 -36.28 9.81
N TYR A 18 -11.01 -36.82 9.34
CA TYR A 18 -12.23 -36.96 10.13
C TYR A 18 -12.02 -37.78 11.40
N LYS A 19 -11.37 -38.95 11.31
CA LYS A 19 -11.06 -39.79 12.48
C LYS A 19 -10.18 -39.08 13.50
N THR A 20 -9.22 -38.30 13.03
CA THR A 20 -8.29 -37.54 13.89
C THR A 20 -9.04 -36.46 14.67
N ILE A 21 -9.93 -35.72 14.00
CA ILE A 21 -10.76 -34.68 14.64
C ILE A 21 -11.73 -35.30 15.65
N LEU A 22 -12.39 -36.41 15.31
CA LEU A 22 -13.35 -37.06 16.20
C LEU A 22 -12.68 -37.64 17.45
N THR A 23 -11.53 -38.29 17.28
CA THR A 23 -10.72 -38.81 18.40
C THR A 23 -10.26 -37.69 19.32
N PHE A 24 -9.87 -36.54 18.74
CA PHE A 24 -9.48 -35.37 19.50
C PHE A 24 -10.64 -34.79 20.32
N LEU A 25 -11.80 -34.55 19.71
CA LEU A 25 -12.99 -34.02 20.40
C LEU A 25 -13.44 -34.92 21.55
N GLU A 26 -13.38 -36.24 21.36
CA GLU A 26 -13.68 -37.22 22.40
C GLU A 26 -12.61 -37.23 23.51
N SER A 27 -11.32 -37.11 23.17
CA SER A 27 -10.21 -37.05 24.14
C SER A 27 -10.24 -35.79 25.02
N GLN A 28 -10.75 -34.67 24.49
CA GLN A 28 -10.89 -33.40 25.20
C GLN A 28 -12.24 -33.25 25.90
N ASN A 29 -13.02 -34.33 26.00
CA ASN A 29 -14.32 -34.38 26.70
C ASN A 29 -15.42 -33.50 26.07
N PHE A 30 -15.28 -33.07 24.81
CA PHE A 30 -16.31 -32.32 24.06
C PHE A 30 -17.37 -33.26 23.45
N LYS A 31 -18.03 -34.04 24.30
CA LYS A 31 -18.90 -35.16 23.89
C LYS A 31 -20.07 -34.73 23.00
N GLU A 32 -20.71 -33.59 23.27
CA GLU A 32 -21.82 -33.11 22.44
C GLU A 32 -21.36 -32.51 21.10
N THR A 33 -20.20 -31.87 21.08
CA THR A 33 -19.58 -31.37 19.84
C THR A 33 -19.14 -32.54 18.95
N ALA A 34 -18.53 -33.58 19.54
CA ALA A 34 -18.17 -34.81 18.83
C ALA A 34 -19.41 -35.52 18.25
N LYS A 35 -20.50 -35.58 19.02
CA LYS A 35 -21.77 -36.18 18.58
C LYS A 35 -22.42 -35.40 17.44
N THR A 36 -22.42 -34.07 17.52
CA THR A 36 -22.93 -33.18 16.45
C THR A 36 -22.09 -33.31 15.19
N PHE A 37 -20.76 -33.28 15.32
CA PHE A 37 -19.83 -33.47 14.22
C PHE A 37 -20.02 -34.85 13.54
N LYS A 38 -20.16 -35.92 14.33
CA LYS A 38 -20.42 -37.27 13.81
C LYS A 38 -21.76 -37.36 13.07
N GLN A 39 -22.81 -36.71 13.59
CA GLN A 39 -24.13 -36.70 12.96
C GLN A 39 -24.11 -35.93 11.63
N GLU A 40 -23.43 -34.78 11.57
CA GLU A 40 -23.26 -34.03 10.33
C GLU A 40 -22.53 -34.87 9.28
N CYS A 41 -21.40 -35.51 9.61
CA CYS A 41 -20.68 -36.40 8.68
C CYS A 41 -21.58 -37.51 8.09
N LEU A 42 -22.40 -38.16 8.92
CA LEU A 42 -23.33 -39.22 8.49
C LEU A 42 -24.43 -38.70 7.56
N THR A 43 -24.89 -37.46 7.75
CA THR A 43 -25.94 -36.84 6.92
C THR A 43 -25.46 -36.59 5.48
N PHE A 44 -24.15 -36.50 5.28
CA PHE A 44 -23.51 -36.25 3.98
C PHE A 44 -22.83 -37.49 3.36
N GLY A 45 -23.21 -38.69 3.82
CA GLY A 45 -22.78 -39.96 3.21
C GLY A 45 -21.34 -40.38 3.54
N VAL A 46 -20.72 -39.79 4.56
CA VAL A 46 -19.40 -40.16 5.06
C VAL A 46 -19.55 -40.74 6.47
N ASP A 47 -19.52 -42.06 6.60
CA ASP A 47 -19.43 -42.72 7.90
C ASP A 47 -17.96 -42.79 8.33
N PRO A 48 -17.51 -42.05 9.38
CA PRO A 48 -16.13 -42.12 9.85
C PRO A 48 -15.71 -43.52 10.32
N LEU A 49 -16.66 -44.43 10.54
CA LEU A 49 -16.42 -45.78 11.04
C LEU A 49 -16.54 -46.87 9.96
N ASN A 50 -17.14 -46.60 8.79
CA ASN A 50 -17.24 -47.57 7.69
C ASN A 50 -16.67 -47.01 6.38
N LYS A 51 -15.71 -47.75 5.80
CA LYS A 51 -14.91 -47.38 4.61
C LYS A 51 -15.69 -47.39 3.28
N THR A 52 -16.81 -46.69 3.18
CA THR A 52 -17.50 -46.53 1.89
C THR A 52 -18.17 -45.16 1.77
N CYS A 53 -17.64 -44.30 0.88
CA CYS A 53 -18.36 -43.12 0.38
C CYS A 53 -19.32 -43.55 -0.74
N SER A 54 -20.62 -43.54 -0.48
CA SER A 54 -21.66 -43.71 -1.50
C SER A 54 -22.46 -42.40 -1.63
N GLY A 55 -21.98 -41.48 -2.46
CA GLY A 55 -22.67 -40.21 -2.71
C GLY A 55 -21.94 -39.36 -3.73
N THR A 56 -22.64 -38.93 -4.76
CA THR A 56 -22.14 -38.15 -5.91
C THR A 56 -22.18 -36.64 -5.62
N GLU A 57 -21.53 -36.18 -4.56
CA GLU A 57 -21.24 -34.76 -4.35
C GLU A 57 -19.73 -34.52 -4.45
N SER A 58 -19.32 -33.39 -5.04
CA SER A 58 -17.91 -33.13 -5.36
C SER A 58 -17.08 -33.02 -4.08
N LEU A 59 -15.84 -33.53 -4.16
CA LEU A 59 -14.89 -33.55 -3.04
C LEU A 59 -14.62 -32.15 -2.47
N GLU A 60 -14.66 -31.12 -3.33
CA GLU A 60 -14.52 -29.70 -2.96
C GLU A 60 -15.69 -29.22 -2.09
N SER A 61 -16.92 -29.61 -2.42
CA SER A 61 -18.10 -29.24 -1.64
C SER A 61 -18.05 -29.84 -0.22
N ALA A 62 -17.55 -31.07 -0.09
CA ALA A 62 -17.38 -31.71 1.21
C ALA A 62 -16.27 -31.03 2.04
N LEU A 63 -15.14 -30.67 1.42
CA LEU A 63 -14.02 -29.97 2.07
C LEU A 63 -14.39 -28.56 2.53
N GLU A 64 -15.08 -27.80 1.68
CA GLU A 64 -15.49 -26.43 2.01
C GLU A 64 -16.50 -26.41 3.18
N GLN A 65 -17.37 -27.42 3.24
CA GLN A 65 -18.36 -27.53 4.31
C GLN A 65 -17.72 -27.98 5.64
N VAL A 66 -16.71 -28.87 5.60
CA VAL A 66 -15.91 -29.23 6.79
C VAL A 66 -15.19 -28.01 7.36
N MET A 67 -14.61 -27.17 6.50
CA MET A 67 -13.96 -25.93 6.92
C MET A 67 -14.96 -24.96 7.54
N LYS A 68 -16.21 -24.89 7.03
CA LYS A 68 -17.29 -24.13 7.65
C LYS A 68 -17.69 -24.70 9.02
N THR A 69 -17.82 -26.01 9.16
CA THR A 69 -18.14 -26.64 10.44
C THR A 69 -17.01 -26.46 11.46
N LEU A 70 -15.74 -26.55 11.05
CA LEU A 70 -14.59 -26.28 11.90
C LEU A 70 -14.53 -24.83 12.39
N LYS A 71 -14.79 -23.86 11.51
CA LYS A 71 -14.93 -22.44 11.90
C LYS A 71 -16.09 -22.20 12.87
N LYS A 72 -17.18 -22.95 12.72
CA LYS A 72 -18.34 -22.88 13.62
C LYS A 72 -18.03 -23.49 14.99
N ILE A 73 -17.24 -24.57 15.03
CA ILE A 73 -16.73 -25.17 16.27
C ILE A 73 -15.72 -24.24 16.94
N GLU A 74 -14.81 -23.62 16.19
CA GLU A 74 -13.86 -22.59 16.67
C GLU A 74 -14.61 -21.44 17.34
N TYR A 75 -15.64 -20.92 16.69
CA TYR A 75 -16.51 -19.86 17.23
C TYR A 75 -17.25 -20.30 18.51
N THR A 76 -17.66 -21.57 18.60
CA THR A 76 -18.37 -22.12 19.77
C THR A 76 -17.40 -22.36 20.95
N ILE A 77 -16.15 -22.73 20.67
CA ILE A 77 -15.10 -22.95 21.68
C ILE A 77 -14.57 -21.63 22.23
N LEU A 78 -14.35 -20.62 21.38
CA LEU A 78 -13.96 -19.25 21.78
C LEU A 78 -14.94 -18.62 22.78
N ASN A 79 -16.23 -18.92 22.65
CA ASN A 79 -17.28 -18.42 23.56
C ASN A 79 -17.41 -19.21 24.88
N SER A 80 -16.64 -20.29 25.08
CA SER A 80 -16.78 -21.18 26.25
C SER A 80 -15.81 -20.93 27.42
N GLN A 81 -15.01 -19.85 27.39
CA GLN A 81 -14.09 -19.43 28.47
C GLN A 81 -13.18 -20.53 29.05
N LYS A 82 -12.78 -21.52 28.23
CA LYS A 82 -11.63 -22.37 28.54
C LYS A 82 -10.54 -22.04 27.53
N GLU A 83 -9.47 -21.40 27.98
CA GLU A 83 -8.22 -21.30 27.23
C GLU A 83 -7.73 -22.73 26.98
N LEU A 84 -7.97 -23.21 25.76
CA LEU A 84 -7.20 -24.30 25.20
C LEU A 84 -6.42 -23.72 24.05
N ASP A 85 -5.14 -24.07 24.01
CA ASP A 85 -4.15 -23.55 23.07
C ASP A 85 -4.34 -24.18 21.68
N ILE A 86 -5.36 -23.70 20.97
CA ILE A 86 -5.80 -24.16 19.64
C ILE A 86 -4.65 -24.08 18.62
N SER A 87 -3.74 -23.11 18.79
CA SER A 87 -2.60 -22.92 17.90
C SER A 87 -1.62 -24.11 17.97
N ASN A 88 -1.33 -24.60 19.18
CA ASN A 88 -0.46 -25.76 19.39
C ASN A 88 -1.05 -27.06 18.82
N ILE A 89 -2.38 -27.22 18.88
CA ILE A 89 -3.06 -28.41 18.36
C ILE A 89 -3.07 -28.42 16.83
N LEU A 90 -3.32 -27.27 16.19
CA LEU A 90 -3.27 -27.15 14.72
C LEU A 90 -1.85 -27.38 14.18
N GLU A 91 -0.82 -26.94 14.92
CA GLU A 91 0.57 -27.24 14.60
C GLU A 91 0.91 -28.73 14.77
N GLU A 92 0.40 -29.39 15.82
CA GLU A 92 0.64 -30.84 16.03
C GLU A 92 -0.03 -31.71 14.95
N ILE A 93 -1.22 -31.31 14.48
CA ILE A 93 -1.94 -31.95 13.37
C ILE A 93 -1.19 -31.74 12.05
N ALA A 94 -0.74 -30.51 11.77
CA ALA A 94 0.06 -30.21 10.58
C ALA A 94 1.40 -30.98 10.57
N HIS A 95 2.03 -31.15 11.73
CA HIS A 95 3.27 -31.90 11.87
C HIS A 95 3.09 -33.42 11.67
N LYS A 96 1.99 -34.00 12.17
CA LYS A 96 1.68 -35.44 11.94
C LYS A 96 1.35 -35.73 10.47
N ILE A 97 0.72 -34.78 9.76
CA ILE A 97 0.45 -34.89 8.30
C ILE A 97 1.74 -34.79 7.49
N LYS A 98 2.64 -33.84 7.82
CA LYS A 98 3.95 -33.75 7.17
C LYS A 98 4.81 -35.00 7.36
N LYS A 99 4.83 -35.58 8.57
CA LYS A 99 5.65 -36.77 8.87
C LYS A 99 5.19 -38.00 8.09
N LYS A 100 3.89 -38.16 7.87
CA LYS A 100 3.31 -39.28 7.11
C LYS A 100 3.55 -39.16 5.61
N ASN A 101 3.59 -37.94 5.07
CA ASN A 101 3.93 -37.69 3.66
C ASN A 101 5.42 -37.95 3.36
N VAL A 102 6.31 -37.79 4.34
CA VAL A 102 7.75 -38.10 4.17
C VAL A 102 8.01 -39.61 4.13
N GLU A 103 7.30 -40.41 4.95
CA GLU A 103 7.39 -41.89 4.90
C GLU A 103 6.86 -42.48 3.58
N ILE A 104 5.97 -41.78 2.87
CA ILE A 104 5.45 -42.22 1.55
C ILE A 104 6.46 -41.92 0.43
N ILE A 105 7.26 -40.85 0.55
CA ILE A 105 8.22 -40.43 -0.49
C ILE A 105 9.49 -41.29 -0.47
N GLU A 106 9.88 -41.85 0.68
CA GLU A 106 11.07 -42.71 0.80
C GLU A 106 10.86 -44.19 0.37
N CYS A 107 9.68 -44.57 -0.14
CA CYS A 107 9.36 -45.97 -0.46
C CYS A 107 9.39 -46.37 -1.94
N ASP A 108 9.71 -45.50 -2.90
CA ASP A 108 9.84 -45.89 -4.31
C ASP A 108 11.25 -45.62 -4.86
N ASP A 109 12.20 -46.42 -4.37
CA ASP A 109 13.54 -46.54 -4.93
C ASP A 109 13.56 -47.52 -6.13
N ASN A 110 14.00 -46.97 -7.27
CA ASN A 110 14.78 -47.59 -8.36
C ASN A 110 14.13 -48.58 -9.34
N LYS A 111 14.21 -48.22 -10.65
CA LYS A 111 15.23 -48.78 -11.58
C LYS A 111 15.25 -48.10 -12.97
N ASP A 112 16.44 -47.61 -13.33
CA ASP A 112 17.12 -47.57 -14.65
C ASP A 112 16.32 -47.08 -15.89
N ILE A 113 16.78 -46.12 -16.72
CA ILE A 113 18.05 -46.07 -17.45
C ILE A 113 18.36 -44.61 -17.87
N LYS A 114 19.61 -44.18 -17.66
CA LYS A 114 20.26 -42.98 -18.21
C LYS A 114 20.55 -43.15 -19.71
N ALA A 115 20.39 -42.09 -20.51
CA ALA A 115 21.45 -41.47 -21.35
C ALA A 115 20.89 -40.50 -22.42
N GLU A 116 21.52 -39.31 -22.48
CA GLU A 116 21.64 -38.39 -23.65
C GLU A 116 20.36 -37.66 -24.13
N ALA A 117 20.32 -36.34 -24.35
CA ALA A 117 21.32 -35.29 -24.37
C ALA A 117 20.63 -33.91 -24.19
N GLN A 118 21.40 -32.93 -23.70
CA GLN A 118 21.04 -31.52 -23.52
C GLN A 118 20.10 -30.93 -24.59
N LEU A 119 19.02 -30.30 -24.13
CA LEU A 119 18.46 -29.07 -24.72
C LEU A 119 18.13 -28.13 -23.56
N ALA A 120 18.60 -26.89 -23.71
CA ALA A 120 18.73 -25.89 -22.66
C ALA A 120 17.42 -25.65 -21.88
N ILE A 121 17.51 -25.74 -20.55
CA ILE A 121 16.58 -25.05 -19.66
C ILE A 121 17.02 -23.59 -19.69
N GLU A 122 16.36 -22.78 -20.51
CA GLU A 122 16.41 -21.33 -20.37
C GLU A 122 15.82 -20.98 -19.00
N GLU A 123 16.61 -20.25 -18.20
CA GLU A 123 16.21 -19.69 -16.91
C GLU A 123 14.91 -18.86 -17.05
N PRO A 124 14.06 -18.80 -16.02
CA PRO A 124 12.83 -18.00 -16.07
C PRO A 124 13.20 -16.53 -16.33
N THR A 125 12.66 -16.03 -17.42
CA THR A 125 12.88 -14.71 -18.00
C THR A 125 12.59 -13.60 -16.97
N LYS A 126 13.51 -12.63 -16.90
CA LYS A 126 13.34 -11.33 -16.22
C LYS A 126 11.91 -10.82 -16.31
N ILE A 127 11.25 -10.66 -15.17
CA ILE A 127 9.87 -10.15 -15.07
C ILE A 127 9.87 -8.68 -15.52
N GLU A 128 9.28 -8.39 -16.69
CA GLU A 128 9.18 -7.03 -17.23
C GLU A 128 8.36 -6.11 -16.32
N CYS A 129 8.86 -4.89 -16.11
CA CYS A 129 8.13 -3.79 -15.48
C CYS A 129 6.88 -3.46 -16.32
N ILE A 130 5.71 -3.32 -15.68
CA ILE A 130 4.47 -2.91 -16.36
C ILE A 130 4.60 -1.43 -16.72
N THR A 131 5.22 -1.16 -17.86
CA THR A 131 5.51 0.21 -18.31
C THR A 131 4.45 0.76 -19.27
N ASN A 132 3.56 -0.11 -19.78
CA ASN A 132 2.62 0.26 -20.83
C ASN A 132 1.18 -0.12 -20.45
N LEU A 133 0.50 0.78 -19.74
CA LEU A 133 -0.90 0.64 -19.32
C LEU A 133 -1.83 1.52 -20.15
N ASP A 134 -3.00 1.01 -20.48
CA ASP A 134 -4.12 1.77 -21.03
C ASP A 134 -4.80 2.54 -19.91
N PHE A 135 -4.29 3.74 -19.65
CA PHE A 135 -4.83 4.65 -18.65
C PHE A 135 -6.25 5.13 -18.98
N SER A 136 -6.65 5.13 -20.25
CA SER A 136 -8.01 5.53 -20.62
C SER A 136 -9.01 4.49 -20.14
N LYS A 137 -8.71 3.21 -20.41
CA LYS A 137 -9.51 2.09 -19.91
C LYS A 137 -9.47 2.00 -18.38
N LEU A 138 -8.29 2.16 -17.78
CA LEU A 138 -8.13 2.10 -16.33
C LEU A 138 -8.95 3.18 -15.61
N LYS A 139 -8.91 4.43 -16.08
CA LYS A 139 -9.75 5.52 -15.54
C LYS A 139 -11.25 5.24 -15.77
N TYR A 140 -11.62 4.73 -16.95
CA TYR A 140 -13.01 4.37 -17.23
C TYR A 140 -13.53 3.33 -16.24
N ASP A 141 -12.79 2.24 -16.03
CA ASP A 141 -13.18 1.16 -15.11
C ASP A 141 -13.12 1.65 -13.65
N MET A 142 -12.14 2.47 -13.26
CA MET A 142 -12.14 3.12 -11.95
C MET A 142 -13.40 3.95 -11.69
N GLY A 143 -13.90 4.71 -12.67
CA GLY A 143 -15.10 5.54 -12.50
C GLY A 143 -16.43 4.76 -12.59
N ASN A 144 -16.51 3.78 -13.49
CA ASN A 144 -17.78 3.24 -13.97
C ASN A 144 -18.02 1.76 -13.66
N SER A 145 -17.02 1.02 -13.18
CA SER A 145 -17.18 -0.40 -12.85
C SER A 145 -17.87 -0.63 -11.49
N ILE A 146 -18.17 -1.89 -11.19
CA ILE A 146 -18.71 -2.31 -9.89
C ILE A 146 -17.68 -2.11 -8.77
N THR A 147 -18.16 -1.93 -7.54
CA THR A 147 -17.33 -1.64 -6.35
C THR A 147 -16.13 -2.57 -6.21
N ASP A 148 -16.29 -3.88 -6.42
CA ASP A 148 -15.20 -4.85 -6.27
C ASP A 148 -14.07 -4.65 -7.27
N VAL A 149 -14.39 -4.25 -8.52
CA VAL A 149 -13.39 -3.93 -9.54
C VAL A 149 -12.71 -2.61 -9.19
N GLN A 150 -13.47 -1.60 -8.76
CA GLN A 150 -12.90 -0.32 -8.32
C GLN A 150 -11.92 -0.50 -7.15
N MET A 151 -12.29 -1.28 -6.14
CA MET A 151 -11.42 -1.59 -4.99
C MET A 151 -10.14 -2.34 -5.42
N GLN A 152 -10.27 -3.35 -6.28
CA GLN A 152 -9.12 -4.08 -6.80
C GLN A 152 -8.16 -3.18 -7.57
N LEU A 153 -8.68 -2.25 -8.38
CA LEU A 153 -7.86 -1.28 -9.12
C LEU A 153 -7.14 -0.32 -8.18
N LEU A 154 -7.84 0.28 -7.20
CA LEU A 154 -7.21 1.17 -6.23
C LEU A 154 -6.11 0.45 -5.43
N ARG A 155 -6.35 -0.80 -5.05
CA ARG A 155 -5.35 -1.64 -4.37
C ARG A 155 -4.17 -1.95 -5.28
N ALA A 156 -4.41 -2.36 -6.52
CA ALA A 156 -3.34 -2.72 -7.45
C ALA A 156 -2.44 -1.52 -7.78
N LEU A 157 -3.01 -0.32 -7.92
CA LEU A 157 -2.25 0.92 -8.07
C LEU A 157 -1.38 1.20 -6.84
N ARG A 158 -1.96 1.05 -5.64
CA ARG A 158 -1.23 1.25 -4.37
C ARG A 158 -0.08 0.25 -4.24
N TRP A 159 -0.33 -1.02 -4.49
CA TRP A 159 0.64 -2.10 -4.39
C TRP A 159 1.75 -1.99 -5.44
N GLY A 160 1.42 -1.51 -6.64
CA GLY A 160 2.44 -1.15 -7.64
C GLY A 160 3.42 -0.08 -7.17
N ILE A 161 3.06 0.74 -6.17
CA ILE A 161 3.99 1.67 -5.52
C ILE A 161 4.75 0.96 -4.37
N LEU A 162 4.06 0.17 -3.54
CA LEU A 162 4.64 -0.43 -2.35
C LEU A 162 5.62 -1.58 -2.62
N GLU A 163 5.29 -2.51 -3.53
CA GLU A 163 6.07 -3.74 -3.75
C GLU A 163 7.29 -3.54 -4.66
N ASN A 164 7.27 -2.49 -5.49
CA ASN A 164 8.36 -2.26 -6.43
C ASN A 164 9.63 -1.76 -5.72
N ASN A 165 10.78 -2.12 -6.27
CA ASN A 165 12.07 -1.55 -5.85
C ASN A 165 12.09 -0.04 -6.13
N LYS A 166 13.07 0.69 -5.58
CA LYS A 166 13.11 2.17 -5.65
C LYS A 166 13.03 2.70 -7.09
N GLU A 167 13.75 2.09 -8.03
CA GLU A 167 13.78 2.52 -9.44
C GLU A 167 12.44 2.24 -10.13
N GLU A 168 11.94 1.01 -10.02
CA GLU A 168 10.66 0.60 -10.61
C GLU A 168 9.48 1.39 -10.03
N ARG A 169 9.50 1.66 -8.72
CA ARG A 169 8.50 2.48 -8.03
C ARG A 169 8.47 3.90 -8.58
N THR A 170 9.64 4.50 -8.76
CA THR A 170 9.77 5.85 -9.31
C THR A 170 9.19 5.88 -10.72
N LEU A 171 9.57 4.92 -11.57
CA LEU A 171 9.05 4.81 -12.94
C LEU A 171 7.53 4.58 -12.97
N PHE A 172 7.01 3.72 -12.09
CA PHE A 172 5.58 3.42 -12.01
C PHE A 172 4.79 4.65 -11.56
N LEU A 173 5.23 5.33 -10.49
CA LEU A 173 4.59 6.56 -10.02
C LEU A 173 4.65 7.67 -11.09
N ASP A 174 5.80 7.85 -11.77
CA ASP A 174 5.93 8.81 -12.86
C ASP A 174 4.93 8.53 -13.99
N LEU A 175 4.67 7.26 -14.30
CA LEU A 175 3.68 6.86 -15.29
C LEU A 175 2.26 7.22 -14.83
N LEU A 176 1.93 7.00 -13.55
CA LEU A 176 0.64 7.41 -12.97
C LEU A 176 0.44 8.93 -13.02
N ILE A 177 1.47 9.69 -12.66
CA ILE A 177 1.46 11.17 -12.63
C ILE A 177 1.31 11.73 -14.04
N LYS A 178 2.13 11.26 -15.00
CA LYS A 178 2.08 11.72 -16.40
C LYS A 178 0.70 11.55 -17.01
N ASN A 179 0.01 10.47 -16.63
CA ASN A 179 -1.34 10.18 -17.09
C ASN A 179 -2.44 10.76 -16.22
N ASP A 180 -2.14 11.57 -15.19
CA ASP A 180 -3.12 12.18 -14.27
C ASP A 180 -4.13 11.15 -13.74
N ILE A 181 -3.63 10.07 -13.13
CA ILE A 181 -4.44 8.92 -12.70
C ILE A 181 -5.61 9.32 -11.78
N LEU A 182 -5.45 10.36 -10.96
CA LEU A 182 -6.47 10.85 -10.02
C LEU A 182 -7.36 11.96 -10.62
N GLN A 183 -7.08 12.39 -11.85
CA GLN A 183 -7.78 13.48 -12.54
C GLN A 183 -7.75 14.81 -11.77
N LEU A 184 -6.59 15.17 -11.20
CA LEU A 184 -6.46 16.39 -10.39
C LEU A 184 -6.53 17.67 -11.23
N LYS A 185 -6.25 17.59 -12.53
CA LYS A 185 -6.36 18.73 -13.45
C LYS A 185 -7.82 19.17 -13.68
N SER A 186 -8.78 18.32 -13.35
CA SER A 186 -10.22 18.59 -13.41
C SER A 186 -10.76 18.64 -11.98
N PRO A 187 -10.71 19.79 -11.28
CA PRO A 187 -11.02 19.88 -9.85
C PRO A 187 -12.43 19.36 -9.50
N ASP A 188 -13.42 19.54 -10.37
CA ASP A 188 -14.80 19.09 -10.14
C ASP A 188 -15.02 17.59 -10.40
N GLU A 189 -14.13 16.95 -11.16
CA GLU A 189 -14.25 15.56 -11.62
C GLU A 189 -13.13 14.65 -11.08
N ASN A 190 -12.32 15.16 -10.15
CA ASN A 190 -11.22 14.39 -9.60
C ASN A 190 -11.71 13.13 -8.87
N PHE A 191 -10.96 12.04 -9.02
CA PHE A 191 -11.37 10.76 -8.47
C PHE A 191 -11.37 10.74 -6.94
N VAL A 192 -10.47 11.47 -6.29
CA VAL A 192 -10.42 11.51 -4.83
C VAL A 192 -11.74 12.05 -4.27
N GLY A 193 -12.19 13.20 -4.77
CA GLY A 193 -13.49 13.78 -4.43
C GLY A 193 -14.64 12.84 -4.78
N PHE A 194 -14.61 12.19 -5.95
CA PHE A 194 -15.62 11.20 -6.35
C PHE A 194 -15.75 10.02 -5.37
N PHE A 195 -14.64 9.38 -5.02
CA PHE A 195 -14.64 8.20 -4.16
C PHE A 195 -14.94 8.54 -2.71
N LEU A 196 -14.52 9.72 -2.24
CA LEU A 196 -14.78 10.14 -0.87
C LEU A 196 -16.25 10.46 -0.60
N LYS A 197 -17.10 10.75 -1.60
CA LYS A 197 -18.53 11.11 -1.40
C LYS A 197 -19.26 10.22 -0.38
N THR A 198 -20.12 10.82 0.42
CA THR A 198 -20.87 10.18 1.54
C THR A 198 -21.71 8.98 1.13
N ASN A 199 -22.16 8.92 -0.12
CA ASN A 199 -22.97 7.83 -0.65
C ASN A 199 -22.16 6.63 -1.16
N ARG A 200 -20.83 6.66 -1.05
CA ARG A 200 -19.94 5.57 -1.47
C ARG A 200 -19.64 4.62 -0.33
N VAL A 201 -19.30 3.38 -0.68
CA VAL A 201 -18.95 2.31 0.28
C VAL A 201 -17.72 2.71 1.08
N LEU A 202 -17.75 2.51 2.41
CA LEU A 202 -16.67 2.90 3.31
C LEU A 202 -15.32 2.30 2.92
N HIS A 203 -15.26 1.00 2.62
CA HIS A 203 -14.03 0.35 2.19
C HIS A 203 -13.41 0.97 0.93
N LEU A 204 -14.24 1.49 0.02
CA LEU A 204 -13.77 2.16 -1.18
C LEU A 204 -13.18 3.54 -0.88
N GLN A 205 -13.79 4.28 0.06
CA GLN A 205 -13.22 5.52 0.59
C GLN A 205 -11.85 5.25 1.22
N GLU A 206 -11.76 4.18 2.03
CA GLU A 206 -10.53 3.78 2.70
C GLU A 206 -9.44 3.36 1.71
N SER A 207 -9.78 2.62 0.65
CA SER A 207 -8.85 2.28 -0.43
C SER A 207 -8.31 3.52 -1.12
N MET A 208 -9.17 4.52 -1.38
CA MET A 208 -8.74 5.78 -1.98
C MET A 208 -7.84 6.59 -1.04
N CYS A 209 -8.22 6.74 0.24
CA CYS A 209 -7.39 7.44 1.22
C CYS A 209 -6.00 6.80 1.36
N ARG A 210 -5.91 5.46 1.39
CA ARG A 210 -4.63 4.74 1.41
C ARG A 210 -3.80 5.02 0.16
N LEU A 211 -4.41 4.95 -1.02
CA LEU A 211 -3.72 5.24 -2.28
C LEU A 211 -3.15 6.67 -2.29
N VAL A 212 -3.94 7.66 -1.88
CA VAL A 212 -3.50 9.07 -1.81
C VAL A 212 -2.35 9.23 -0.81
N ASN A 213 -2.45 8.61 0.37
CA ASN A 213 -1.38 8.64 1.37
C ASN A 213 -0.09 7.98 0.86
N THR A 214 -0.20 6.85 0.16
CA THR A 214 0.93 6.17 -0.49
C THR A 214 1.60 7.04 -1.56
N ILE A 215 0.81 7.77 -2.37
CA ILE A 215 1.36 8.72 -3.35
C ILE A 215 2.08 9.87 -2.61
N ALA A 216 1.52 10.40 -1.52
CA ALA A 216 2.10 11.50 -0.75
C ALA A 216 3.42 11.13 -0.05
N SER A 217 3.70 9.84 0.20
CA SER A 217 4.98 9.39 0.75
C SER A 217 6.18 9.68 -0.16
N LEU A 218 5.94 9.82 -1.47
CA LEU A 218 7.00 10.06 -2.47
C LEU A 218 7.01 11.52 -2.92
N LYS A 219 8.20 12.07 -3.18
CA LYS A 219 8.37 13.50 -3.51
C LYS A 219 7.59 13.91 -4.76
N SER A 220 7.75 13.15 -5.85
CA SER A 220 7.01 13.41 -7.10
C SER A 220 5.50 13.28 -6.92
N GLY A 221 5.06 12.40 -6.01
CA GLY A 221 3.66 12.25 -5.64
C GLY A 221 3.13 13.47 -4.89
N ARG A 222 3.90 14.04 -3.96
CA ARG A 222 3.56 15.33 -3.31
C ARG A 222 3.42 16.44 -4.34
N ASP A 223 4.41 16.59 -5.22
CA ASP A 223 4.40 17.62 -6.27
C ASP A 223 3.16 17.48 -7.19
N TYR A 224 2.75 16.25 -7.48
CA TYR A 224 1.53 15.95 -8.22
C TYR A 224 0.26 16.32 -7.44
N LEU A 225 0.15 15.91 -6.17
CA LEU A 225 -1.02 16.19 -5.32
C LEU A 225 -1.17 17.69 -5.03
N THR A 226 -0.07 18.43 -4.95
CA THR A 226 -0.04 19.90 -4.78
C THR A 226 0.09 20.66 -6.09
N SER A 227 -0.12 20.00 -7.24
CA SER A 227 -0.10 20.69 -8.54
C SER A 227 -1.24 21.71 -8.70
N THR A 228 -2.27 21.61 -7.85
CA THR A 228 -3.35 22.58 -7.73
C THR A 228 -3.58 22.91 -6.26
N ASP A 229 -3.70 24.20 -5.95
CA ASP A 229 -3.97 24.66 -4.58
C ASP A 229 -5.36 24.21 -4.08
N THR A 230 -6.26 23.88 -5.02
CA THR A 230 -7.63 23.45 -4.73
C THR A 230 -7.71 22.07 -4.10
N PHE A 231 -6.71 21.19 -4.29
CA PHE A 231 -6.81 19.82 -3.81
C PHE A 231 -6.87 19.73 -2.28
N ILE A 232 -5.99 20.46 -1.59
CA ILE A 232 -6.00 20.53 -0.12
C ILE A 232 -7.31 21.17 0.37
N GLN A 233 -7.71 22.28 -0.25
CA GLN A 233 -8.80 23.15 0.21
C GLN A 233 -10.20 22.57 -0.04
N VAL A 234 -10.41 21.95 -1.20
CA VAL A 234 -11.73 21.51 -1.67
C VAL A 234 -11.92 20.01 -1.49
N VAL A 235 -10.84 19.23 -1.46
CA VAL A 235 -10.92 17.77 -1.39
C VAL A 235 -10.47 17.26 -0.01
N LEU A 236 -9.22 17.45 0.39
CA LEU A 236 -8.71 16.80 1.60
C LEU A 236 -9.35 17.35 2.88
N PHE A 237 -9.25 18.66 3.10
CA PHE A 237 -9.68 19.27 4.36
C PHE A 237 -11.20 19.14 4.60
N PRO A 238 -12.09 19.44 3.63
CA PRO A 238 -13.53 19.27 3.84
C PRO A 238 -13.94 17.81 4.09
N ASN A 239 -13.24 16.84 3.50
CA ASN A 239 -13.53 15.43 3.75
C ASN A 239 -13.05 14.96 5.12
N LEU A 240 -11.93 15.49 5.63
CA LEU A 240 -11.44 15.20 6.98
C LEU A 240 -12.42 15.68 8.05
N LEU A 241 -13.05 16.86 7.86
CA LEU A 241 -14.01 17.44 8.80
C LEU A 241 -15.38 16.75 8.84
N ARG A 242 -15.62 15.73 8.00
CA ARG A 242 -16.91 15.04 7.97
C ARG A 242 -17.10 14.17 9.21
N GLN A 243 -18.33 14.15 9.73
CA GLN A 243 -18.67 13.32 10.89
C GLN A 243 -18.64 11.81 10.60
N ASN A 244 -19.10 11.39 9.40
CA ASN A 244 -19.29 9.98 9.03
C ASN A 244 -18.13 9.38 8.22
N ILE A 245 -16.90 9.83 8.46
CA ILE A 245 -15.70 9.27 7.83
C ILE A 245 -15.07 8.24 8.78
N SER A 246 -14.64 7.09 8.26
CA SER A 246 -14.06 6.03 9.10
C SER A 246 -12.74 6.48 9.73
N ASN A 247 -12.36 5.89 10.87
CA ASN A 247 -11.10 6.22 11.54
C ASN A 247 -9.90 5.99 10.63
N ILE A 248 -9.89 4.89 9.87
CA ILE A 248 -8.86 4.60 8.86
C ILE A 248 -8.75 5.74 7.86
N CYS A 249 -9.88 6.20 7.30
CA CYS A 249 -9.87 7.33 6.38
C CYS A 249 -9.31 8.61 7.04
N LYS A 250 -9.71 8.92 8.29
CA LYS A 250 -9.19 10.09 9.02
C LYS A 250 -7.69 10.02 9.17
N GLU A 251 -7.16 8.90 9.65
CA GLU A 251 -5.73 8.68 9.86
C GLU A 251 -4.94 8.83 8.56
N MET A 252 -5.41 8.20 7.47
CA MET A 252 -4.78 8.30 6.17
C MET A 252 -4.80 9.73 5.60
N LEU A 253 -5.89 10.48 5.82
CA LEU A 253 -5.99 11.88 5.38
C LEU A 253 -5.09 12.80 6.22
N ILE A 254 -5.01 12.60 7.53
CA ILE A 254 -4.08 13.33 8.41
C ILE A 254 -2.64 13.06 7.98
N ALA A 255 -2.27 11.79 7.76
CA ALA A 255 -0.94 11.44 7.27
C ALA A 255 -0.63 12.04 5.90
N THR A 256 -1.61 12.05 4.99
CA THR A 256 -1.49 12.73 3.70
C THR A 256 -1.22 14.23 3.90
N LEU A 257 -2.01 14.93 4.72
CA LEU A 257 -1.86 16.35 4.97
C LEU A 257 -0.50 16.66 5.62
N GLN A 258 -0.05 15.85 6.58
CA GLN A 258 1.28 15.96 7.15
C GLN A 258 2.35 15.86 6.06
N LYS A 259 2.29 14.85 5.19
CA LYS A 259 3.28 14.68 4.12
C LYS A 259 3.28 15.87 3.15
N LEU A 260 2.11 16.41 2.82
CA LEU A 260 2.03 17.61 1.98
C LEU A 260 2.54 18.87 2.71
N SER A 261 2.42 18.94 4.04
CA SER A 261 2.89 20.05 4.89
C SER A 261 4.42 20.18 4.96
N LEU A 262 5.17 19.24 4.39
CA LEU A 262 6.61 19.40 4.18
C LEU A 262 6.91 20.61 3.28
N ARG A 263 5.95 21.04 2.46
CA ARG A 263 6.10 22.20 1.56
C ARG A 263 5.47 23.45 2.18
N SER A 264 6.21 24.56 2.15
CA SER A 264 5.77 25.83 2.74
C SER A 264 4.44 26.33 2.17
N ALA A 265 4.26 26.26 0.85
CA ALA A 265 3.00 26.63 0.20
C ALA A 265 1.80 25.84 0.76
N SER A 266 1.95 24.52 0.94
CA SER A 266 0.91 23.67 1.53
C SER A 266 0.60 24.05 2.98
N ARG A 267 1.63 24.34 3.79
CA ARG A 267 1.42 24.78 5.18
C ARG A 267 0.67 26.10 5.25
N TYR A 268 1.08 27.08 4.45
CA TYR A 268 0.41 28.36 4.37
C TYR A 268 -1.07 28.18 4.04
N LEU A 269 -1.40 27.34 3.05
CA LEU A 269 -2.78 26.98 2.74
C LEU A 269 -3.48 26.33 3.94
N MET A 270 -2.91 25.29 4.53
CA MET A 270 -3.50 24.59 5.68
C MET A 270 -3.81 25.54 6.86
N ILE A 271 -2.88 26.45 7.19
CA ILE A 271 -3.06 27.45 8.24
C ILE A 271 -4.23 28.39 7.90
N ARG A 272 -4.28 28.93 6.67
CA ARG A 272 -5.36 29.83 6.26
C ARG A 272 -6.74 29.19 6.34
N PHE A 273 -6.84 27.88 6.09
CA PHE A 273 -8.10 27.13 6.14
C PHE A 273 -8.45 26.58 7.54
N GLY A 274 -7.64 26.86 8.56
CA GLY A 274 -7.96 26.50 9.94
C GLY A 274 -7.51 25.09 10.36
N MET A 275 -6.53 24.51 9.66
CA MET A 275 -6.01 23.18 10.00
C MET A 275 -5.31 23.15 11.35
N LEU A 276 -4.69 24.26 11.76
CA LEU A 276 -3.99 24.36 13.04
C LEU A 276 -4.97 24.22 14.21
N GLU A 277 -6.04 25.00 14.18
CA GLU A 277 -7.14 24.97 15.13
C GLU A 277 -7.75 23.56 15.18
N PHE A 278 -8.04 22.97 14.02
CA PHE A 278 -8.59 21.62 13.92
C PHE A 278 -7.69 20.57 14.59
N ILE A 279 -6.38 20.58 14.36
CA ILE A 279 -5.47 19.59 14.94
C ILE A 279 -5.40 19.72 16.45
N ILE A 280 -5.42 20.95 16.97
CA ILE A 280 -5.40 21.19 18.42
C ILE A 280 -6.68 20.66 19.06
N ASP A 281 -7.84 20.97 18.49
CA ASP A 281 -9.13 20.47 18.97
C ASP A 281 -9.21 18.93 18.86
N PHE A 282 -8.77 18.37 17.74
CA PHE A 282 -8.73 16.92 17.53
C PHE A 282 -7.86 16.20 18.57
N LEU A 283 -6.67 16.73 18.87
CA LEU A 283 -5.77 16.18 19.88
C LEU A 283 -6.33 16.32 21.30
N ASP A 284 -7.04 17.41 21.60
CA ASP A 284 -7.71 17.58 22.89
C ASP A 284 -8.75 16.48 23.12
N GLU A 285 -9.62 16.29 22.13
CA GLU A 285 -10.75 15.37 22.20
C GLU A 285 -10.35 13.90 22.08
N SER A 286 -9.39 13.58 21.22
CA SER A 286 -9.17 12.21 20.73
C SER A 286 -7.84 11.59 21.14
N ALA A 287 -6.91 12.32 21.76
CA ALA A 287 -5.56 11.78 21.96
C ALA A 287 -5.49 10.51 22.82
N ASP A 288 -6.42 10.30 23.76
CA ASP A 288 -6.41 9.11 24.63
C ASP A 288 -6.88 7.83 23.92
N ASN A 289 -7.60 7.98 22.79
CA ASN A 289 -8.19 6.87 22.03
C ASN A 289 -7.63 6.75 20.60
N ALA A 290 -6.81 7.71 20.17
CA ALA A 290 -6.20 7.71 18.85
C ALA A 290 -5.09 6.65 18.77
N SER A 291 -4.90 6.08 17.59
CA SER A 291 -3.77 5.17 17.35
C SER A 291 -2.44 5.93 17.45
N ILE A 292 -1.36 5.20 17.75
CA ILE A 292 0.01 5.75 17.74
C ILE A 292 0.32 6.40 16.39
N TYR A 293 -0.07 5.72 15.29
CA TYR A 293 0.05 6.23 13.93
C TYR A 293 -0.60 7.60 13.77
N CYS A 294 -1.84 7.75 14.22
CA CYS A 294 -2.57 9.01 14.15
C CYS A 294 -1.88 10.13 14.94
N LEU A 295 -1.43 9.82 16.17
CA LEU A 295 -0.80 10.79 17.07
C LEU A 295 0.55 11.27 16.56
N GLU A 296 1.35 10.37 15.99
CA GLU A 296 2.64 10.70 15.37
C GLU A 296 2.42 11.70 14.22
N TYR A 297 1.49 11.41 13.33
CA TYR A 297 1.17 12.28 12.20
C TYR A 297 0.51 13.61 12.61
N CYS A 298 -0.36 13.62 13.63
CA CYS A 298 -0.93 14.85 14.16
C CYS A 298 0.16 15.74 14.78
N SER A 299 1.07 15.15 15.56
CA SER A 299 2.17 15.86 16.22
C SER A 299 3.16 16.43 15.20
N ALA A 300 3.52 15.64 14.18
CA ALA A 300 4.39 16.08 13.10
C ALA A 300 3.74 17.18 12.24
N LEU A 301 2.43 17.08 11.96
CA LEU A 301 1.71 18.13 11.26
C LEU A 301 1.67 19.43 12.08
N LEU A 302 1.35 19.34 13.38
CA LEU A 302 1.37 20.51 14.27
C LEU A 302 2.74 21.19 14.28
N MET A 303 3.83 20.41 14.37
CA MET A 303 5.20 20.93 14.29
C MET A 303 5.43 21.67 12.98
N ASN A 304 5.10 21.04 11.84
CA ASN A 304 5.30 21.62 10.52
C ASN A 304 4.55 22.96 10.40
N LEU A 305 3.28 23.04 10.80
CA LEU A 305 2.50 24.28 10.73
C LEU A 305 3.09 25.40 11.61
N CYS A 306 3.80 25.06 12.71
CA CYS A 306 4.47 26.04 13.57
C CYS A 306 5.80 26.59 12.99
N LEU A 307 6.29 26.05 11.86
CA LEU A 307 7.44 26.61 11.16
C LEU A 307 7.11 27.90 10.42
N GLU A 308 5.83 28.13 10.10
CA GLU A 308 5.35 29.38 9.52
C GLU A 308 5.07 30.41 10.62
N GLN A 309 5.45 31.67 10.40
CA GLN A 309 5.15 32.75 11.36
C GLN A 309 3.66 32.87 11.68
N GLU A 310 2.77 32.75 10.68
CA GLU A 310 1.32 32.79 10.91
C GLU A 310 0.85 31.65 11.83
N GLY A 311 1.46 30.47 11.71
CA GLY A 311 1.17 29.34 12.60
C GLY A 311 1.57 29.63 14.04
N ARG A 312 2.77 30.20 14.26
CA ARG A 312 3.22 30.63 15.60
C ARG A 312 2.31 31.71 16.20
N ASP A 313 1.92 32.70 15.40
CA ASP A 313 1.05 33.78 15.83
C ASP A 313 -0.33 33.26 16.28
N ARG A 314 -0.89 32.29 15.55
CA ARG A 314 -2.15 31.63 15.94
C ARG A 314 -1.97 30.78 17.19
N CYS A 315 -0.89 30.00 17.31
CA CYS A 315 -0.56 29.28 18.54
C CYS A 315 -0.51 30.22 19.76
N ALA A 316 0.05 31.43 19.61
CA ALA A 316 0.08 32.43 20.68
C ALA A 316 -1.31 32.95 21.09
N GLN A 317 -2.29 32.95 20.17
CA GLN A 317 -3.68 33.31 20.48
C GLN A 317 -4.41 32.22 21.27
N MET A 318 -4.02 30.96 21.09
CA MET A 318 -4.58 29.78 21.77
C MET A 318 -3.57 29.10 22.71
N ALA A 319 -2.65 29.89 23.28
CA ALA A 319 -1.51 29.41 24.06
C ALA A 319 -1.88 28.40 25.14
N LYS A 320 -3.01 28.65 25.84
CA LYS A 320 -3.52 27.77 26.90
C LYS A 320 -3.78 26.36 26.40
N ASN A 321 -4.49 26.24 25.27
CA ASN A 321 -4.86 24.96 24.70
C ASN A 321 -3.62 24.27 24.14
N VAL A 322 -2.78 24.99 23.38
CA VAL A 322 -1.54 24.45 22.80
C VAL A 322 -0.62 23.87 23.87
N VAL A 323 -0.34 24.61 24.94
CA VAL A 323 0.52 24.13 26.03
C VAL A 323 -0.08 22.91 26.71
N ALA A 324 -1.41 22.88 26.92
CA ALA A 324 -2.08 21.75 27.52
C ALA A 324 -1.95 20.48 26.65
N ILE A 325 -2.13 20.59 25.34
CA ILE A 325 -1.95 19.49 24.39
C ILE A 325 -0.52 19.00 24.35
N LEU A 326 0.46 19.89 24.24
CA LEU A 326 1.87 19.49 24.22
C LEU A 326 2.26 18.78 25.52
N LYS A 327 1.73 19.22 26.68
CA LYS A 327 1.90 18.50 27.94
C LYS A 327 1.24 17.12 27.93
N LYS A 328 0.03 17.00 27.38
CA LYS A 328 -0.67 15.71 27.26
C LYS A 328 0.15 14.73 26.42
N LEU A 329 0.69 15.19 25.29
CA LEU A 329 1.56 14.39 24.41
C LEU A 329 2.89 14.01 25.08
N LEU A 330 3.49 14.90 25.88
CA LEU A 330 4.70 14.62 26.66
C LEU A 330 4.48 13.61 27.80
N LEU A 331 3.28 13.54 28.36
CA LEU A 331 2.92 12.62 29.44
C LEU A 331 2.51 11.23 28.94
N GLY A 332 2.11 11.12 27.66
CA GLY A 332 1.76 9.84 27.06
C GLY A 332 2.97 8.93 26.91
N GLU A 333 2.73 7.63 26.80
CA GLU A 333 3.77 6.61 26.53
C GLU A 333 4.30 6.66 25.08
N MET A 334 4.14 7.79 24.39
CA MET A 334 4.38 7.93 22.96
C MET A 334 5.73 8.57 22.68
N ALA A 335 6.80 7.82 22.94
CA ALA A 335 8.17 8.25 22.66
C ALA A 335 8.36 8.74 21.20
N CYS A 336 7.60 8.19 20.24
CA CYS A 336 7.64 8.60 18.83
C CYS A 336 7.20 10.05 18.59
N CYS A 337 6.33 10.61 19.45
CA CYS A 337 5.86 12.00 19.30
C CYS A 337 6.84 13.02 19.87
N LEU A 338 7.77 12.61 20.75
CA LEU A 338 8.67 13.51 21.48
C LEU A 338 9.50 14.43 20.58
N PRO A 339 10.11 13.98 19.47
CA PRO A 339 10.86 14.88 18.58
C PRO A 339 9.97 15.98 18.00
N CYS A 340 8.75 15.64 17.58
CA CYS A 340 7.79 16.58 17.01
C CYS A 340 7.29 17.59 18.05
N VAL A 341 7.00 17.11 19.26
CA VAL A 341 6.58 17.96 20.38
C VAL A 341 7.71 18.91 20.79
N ASN A 342 8.96 18.43 20.84
CA ASN A 342 10.14 19.26 21.09
C ASN A 342 10.32 20.31 20.00
N GLY A 343 10.20 19.94 18.72
CA GLY A 343 10.29 20.89 17.60
C GLY A 343 9.18 21.95 17.62
N THR A 344 7.96 21.55 18.01
CA THR A 344 6.85 22.49 18.22
C THR A 344 7.17 23.47 19.34
N LEU A 345 7.60 22.98 20.51
CA LEU A 345 7.98 23.80 21.66
C LEU A 345 9.13 24.75 21.33
N PHE A 346 10.14 24.28 20.60
CA PHE A 346 11.25 25.12 20.13
C PHE A 346 10.74 26.32 19.33
N SER A 347 9.76 26.07 18.43
CA SER A 347 9.23 27.08 17.53
C SER A 347 8.34 28.12 18.24
N ILE A 348 7.56 27.71 19.25
CA ILE A 348 6.52 28.58 19.85
C ILE A 348 6.94 29.24 21.17
N LEU A 349 7.89 28.68 21.93
CA LEU A 349 8.26 29.20 23.26
C LEU A 349 9.01 30.54 23.24
N VAL A 350 9.44 31.00 22.06
CA VAL A 350 9.99 32.34 21.87
C VAL A 350 8.90 33.41 22.06
N ASP A 351 7.64 33.08 21.79
CA ASP A 351 6.53 33.99 22.04
C ASP A 351 6.24 34.12 23.55
N LYS A 352 6.11 35.37 24.02
CA LYS A 352 5.94 35.68 25.44
C LYS A 352 4.64 35.14 26.03
N LYS A 353 3.55 35.12 25.26
CA LYS A 353 2.25 34.61 25.74
C LYS A 353 2.31 33.10 25.93
N VAL A 354 2.90 32.40 24.96
CA VAL A 354 3.09 30.95 25.03
C VAL A 354 4.03 30.58 26.18
N ASN A 355 5.14 31.30 26.33
CA ASN A 355 6.11 31.07 27.39
C ASN A 355 5.49 31.26 28.79
N GLU A 356 4.73 32.33 28.99
CA GLU A 356 4.05 32.59 30.25
C GLU A 356 3.01 31.51 30.57
N GLU A 357 2.26 31.05 29.57
CA GLU A 357 1.31 29.95 29.75
C GLU A 357 2.01 28.63 30.08
N ALA A 358 3.15 28.34 29.43
CA ALA A 358 4.00 27.20 29.77
C ALA A 358 4.50 27.27 31.23
N ARG A 359 4.75 28.48 31.75
CA ARG A 359 5.08 28.69 33.16
C ARG A 359 3.89 28.42 34.08
N VAL A 360 2.72 28.96 33.77
CA VAL A 360 1.48 28.74 34.54
C VAL A 360 1.14 27.25 34.62
N GLN A 361 1.31 26.53 33.50
CA GLN A 361 1.05 25.10 33.43
C GLN A 361 2.20 24.21 33.92
N LYS A 362 3.30 24.78 34.45
CA LYS A 362 4.45 24.05 35.01
C LYS A 362 5.12 23.09 34.00
N LEU A 363 5.18 23.48 32.73
CA LEU A 363 5.81 22.67 31.68
C LEU A 363 7.29 22.37 31.98
N ASP A 364 8.00 23.30 32.62
CA ASP A 364 9.39 23.14 33.05
C ASP A 364 9.62 21.94 33.98
N GLN A 365 8.68 21.69 34.88
CA GLN A 365 8.78 20.58 35.83
C GLN A 365 8.66 19.24 35.10
N LEU A 366 7.73 19.16 34.14
CA LEU A 366 7.53 17.98 33.30
C LEU A 366 8.76 17.73 32.42
N LEU A 367 9.24 18.75 31.72
CA LEU A 367 10.44 18.65 30.88
C LEU A 367 11.67 18.23 31.70
N THR A 368 11.87 18.82 32.89
CA THR A 368 12.97 18.43 33.79
C THR A 368 12.85 16.98 34.25
N TYR A 369 11.63 16.49 34.49
CA TYR A 369 11.40 15.09 34.82
C TYR A 369 11.78 14.19 33.65
N ILE A 370 11.26 14.46 32.45
CA ILE A 370 11.54 13.66 31.24
C ILE A 370 13.03 13.64 30.92
N ALA A 371 13.73 14.77 31.01
CA ALA A 371 15.17 14.84 30.79
C ALA A 371 15.99 14.04 31.82
N LYS A 372 15.48 13.86 33.04
CA LYS A 372 16.16 13.05 34.08
C LYS A 372 15.87 11.57 33.94
N THR A 373 14.71 11.19 33.41
CA THR A 373 14.27 9.80 33.30
C THR A 373 14.54 9.19 31.94
N SER A 374 14.73 9.99 30.90
CA SER A 374 15.08 9.50 29.56
C SER A 374 16.50 8.96 29.56
N GLU A 375 16.71 7.79 28.95
CA GLU A 375 18.04 7.20 28.72
C GLU A 375 18.69 7.71 27.42
N ASP A 376 17.93 8.42 26.57
CA ASP A 376 18.39 8.91 25.28
C ASP A 376 19.03 10.30 25.41
N GLU A 377 20.35 10.36 25.22
CA GLU A 377 21.13 11.60 25.25
C GLU A 377 20.63 12.66 24.25
N SER A 378 20.09 12.25 23.10
CA SER A 378 19.52 13.17 22.11
C SER A 378 18.29 13.87 22.67
N ILE A 379 17.38 13.10 23.27
CA ILE A 379 16.16 13.64 23.91
C ILE A 379 16.54 14.56 25.08
N GLN A 380 17.49 14.14 25.92
CA GLN A 380 17.98 14.97 27.03
C GLN A 380 18.52 16.31 26.53
N LYS A 381 19.34 16.30 25.48
CA LYS A 381 19.91 17.51 24.87
C LYS A 381 18.83 18.41 24.28
N GLN A 382 17.88 17.84 23.52
CA GLN A 382 16.75 18.60 22.97
C GLN A 382 15.95 19.28 24.07
N ILE A 383 15.56 18.54 25.12
CA ILE A 383 14.82 19.12 26.25
C ILE A 383 15.64 20.20 26.96
N GLY A 384 16.96 20.02 27.10
CA GLY A 384 17.85 21.03 27.64
C GLY A 384 17.77 22.35 26.86
N ILE A 385 17.71 22.30 25.54
CA ILE A 385 17.52 23.48 24.67
C ILE A 385 16.13 24.10 24.90
N ILE A 386 15.07 23.30 24.99
CA ILE A 386 13.71 23.78 25.28
C ILE A 386 13.64 24.49 26.63
N LEU A 387 14.25 23.92 27.67
CA LEU A 387 14.33 24.54 29.00
C LEU A 387 15.12 25.85 28.93
N TYR A 388 16.25 25.89 28.23
CA TYR A 388 17.03 27.11 28.04
C TYR A 388 16.20 28.21 27.37
N LEU A 389 15.51 27.89 26.27
CA LEU A 389 14.60 28.81 25.56
C LEU A 389 13.54 29.36 26.51
N ARG A 390 12.91 28.49 27.31
CA ARG A 390 11.87 28.87 28.25
C ARG A 390 12.37 29.90 29.27
N PHE A 391 13.59 29.74 29.82
CA PHE A 391 14.10 30.60 30.89
C PHE A 391 14.80 31.88 30.40
N HIS A 392 15.51 31.82 29.27
CA HIS A 392 16.38 32.91 28.85
C HIS A 392 15.76 33.77 27.74
N GLY A 393 14.86 33.21 26.93
CA GLY A 393 14.32 33.89 25.75
C GLY A 393 15.40 34.14 24.70
N ASN A 394 15.12 33.73 23.46
CA ASN A 394 16.03 33.77 22.30
C ASN A 394 17.18 32.74 22.32
N VAL A 395 17.01 31.73 21.48
CA VAL A 395 18.07 31.26 20.59
C VAL A 395 17.87 32.02 19.27
N GLU A 396 18.93 32.37 18.53
CA GLU A 396 18.76 32.95 17.18
C GLU A 396 17.76 32.06 16.41
N PRO A 397 16.66 32.63 15.88
CA PRO A 397 15.70 31.84 15.13
C PRO A 397 16.44 31.22 13.96
N LEU A 398 16.37 29.88 13.84
CA LEU A 398 16.72 29.22 12.59
C LEU A 398 15.88 29.92 11.51
N SER A 399 16.53 30.52 10.51
CA SER A 399 15.81 31.22 9.46
C SER A 399 14.84 30.26 8.79
N GLU A 400 13.60 30.69 8.53
CA GLU A 400 12.55 29.86 7.93
C GLU A 400 13.03 29.17 6.64
N ASP A 401 13.90 29.83 5.88
CA ASP A 401 14.53 29.29 4.68
C ASP A 401 15.37 28.02 4.92
N ILE A 402 16.09 27.94 6.04
CA ILE A 402 16.92 26.77 6.41
C ILE A 402 16.01 25.61 6.78
N THR A 403 14.99 25.85 7.62
CA THR A 403 14.04 24.80 8.03
C THR A 403 13.22 24.27 6.86
N ASN A 404 12.91 25.12 5.88
CA ASN A 404 12.16 24.73 4.69
C ASN A 404 12.99 23.84 3.76
N GLN A 405 14.27 24.16 3.57
CA GLN A 405 15.18 23.35 2.77
C GLN A 405 15.41 21.95 3.36
N GLU A 406 15.46 21.83 4.69
CA GLU A 406 15.60 20.52 5.35
C GLU A 406 14.38 19.63 5.11
N LEU A 407 13.16 20.17 5.22
CA LEU A 407 11.93 19.41 4.94
C LEU A 407 11.78 18.98 3.47
N GLU A 408 12.28 19.78 2.53
CA GLU A 408 12.22 19.44 1.11
C GLU A 408 13.20 18.32 0.70
N ASN A 409 14.20 18.05 1.53
CA ASN A 409 15.25 17.05 1.32
C ASN A 409 15.05 15.77 2.16
N GLU A 410 13.85 15.54 2.71
CA GLU A 410 13.54 14.36 3.51
C GLU A 410 13.69 13.04 2.73
N GLU A 411 14.15 11.99 3.42
CA GLU A 411 14.20 10.64 2.88
C GLU A 411 12.78 10.08 2.65
N GLU A 412 12.55 9.57 1.44
CA GLU A 412 11.28 8.94 1.09
C GLU A 412 11.10 7.61 1.82
N PHE A 413 10.09 7.54 2.69
CA PHE A 413 9.75 6.36 3.48
C PHE A 413 8.33 5.86 3.18
N LEU A 414 8.18 4.54 3.05
CA LEU A 414 6.88 3.87 2.91
C LEU A 414 6.58 3.13 4.21
N GLU A 415 5.59 3.61 4.96
CA GLU A 415 5.18 2.98 6.21
C GLU A 415 4.47 1.64 5.98
N LYS A 416 4.54 0.77 6.98
CA LYS A 416 3.83 -0.52 6.99
C LYS A 416 2.32 -0.32 7.18
N GLU A 417 1.92 0.73 7.87
CA GLU A 417 0.54 1.10 8.16
C GLU A 417 -0.26 1.41 6.88
N LEU A 418 0.41 1.69 5.76
CA LEU A 418 -0.23 1.93 4.46
C LEU A 418 -1.01 0.72 3.93
N ASP A 419 -0.69 -0.50 4.36
CA ASP A 419 -1.39 -1.73 3.97
C ASP A 419 -2.13 -2.45 5.11
N MET A 420 -1.97 -1.98 6.35
CA MET A 420 -2.60 -2.61 7.50
C MET A 420 -4.14 -2.58 7.42
N GLY A 421 -4.74 -3.71 7.80
CA GLY A 421 -6.18 -3.92 7.80
C GLY A 421 -6.81 -4.09 6.41
N ASP A 422 -6.02 -4.26 5.34
CA ASP A 422 -6.54 -4.59 4.02
C ASP A 422 -6.85 -6.10 3.92
N VAL A 423 -8.08 -6.45 3.54
CA VAL A 423 -8.69 -7.79 3.71
C VAL A 423 -8.13 -8.86 2.76
N THR A 424 -7.22 -8.50 1.85
CA THR A 424 -6.66 -9.43 0.85
C THR A 424 -5.19 -9.13 0.60
N HIS A 425 -4.31 -9.68 1.44
CA HIS A 425 -2.87 -9.49 1.37
C HIS A 425 -2.19 -10.44 0.35
N ASP A 426 -2.94 -11.08 -0.56
CA ASP A 426 -2.45 -12.21 -1.36
C ASP A 426 -2.74 -12.07 -2.87
N GLN A 427 -3.06 -10.87 -3.35
CA GLN A 427 -3.36 -10.63 -4.77
C GLN A 427 -2.19 -9.95 -5.48
N ASN A 428 -1.57 -10.67 -6.42
CA ASN A 428 -0.54 -10.14 -7.29
C ASN A 428 -1.08 -8.94 -8.10
N TYR A 429 -0.67 -7.73 -7.75
CA TYR A 429 -1.15 -6.50 -8.39
C TYR A 429 -0.90 -6.50 -9.91
N LYS A 430 0.16 -7.18 -10.37
CA LYS A 430 0.47 -7.31 -11.80
C LYS A 430 -0.63 -8.06 -12.55
N ALA A 431 -1.22 -9.08 -11.93
CA ALA A 431 -2.33 -9.83 -12.52
C ALA A 431 -3.60 -8.96 -12.66
N ILE A 432 -3.86 -8.07 -11.69
CA ILE A 432 -4.98 -7.12 -11.74
C ILE A 432 -4.77 -6.07 -12.84
N LEU A 433 -3.53 -5.62 -13.04
CA LEU A 433 -3.19 -4.61 -14.05
C LEU A 433 -2.98 -5.20 -15.46
N GLN A 434 -2.76 -6.51 -15.60
CA GLN A 434 -2.51 -7.16 -16.87
C GLN A 434 -3.61 -6.98 -17.94
N PRO A 435 -4.92 -6.97 -17.60
CA PRO A 435 -6.00 -6.66 -18.55
C PRO A 435 -5.97 -5.23 -19.12
N TYR A 436 -5.14 -4.36 -18.54
CA TYR A 436 -4.92 -2.98 -18.94
C TYR A 436 -3.57 -2.81 -19.64
N ALA A 437 -2.75 -3.86 -19.79
CA ALA A 437 -1.49 -3.75 -20.50
C ALA A 437 -1.72 -3.56 -22.00
N ILE A 438 -1.11 -2.51 -22.57
CA ILE A 438 -1.10 -2.30 -24.02
C ILE A 438 -0.08 -3.27 -24.60
N LYS A 439 -0.54 -4.32 -25.28
CA LYS A 439 0.32 -5.13 -26.12
C LYS A 439 0.93 -4.21 -27.18
N LEU A 440 2.24 -4.03 -27.15
CA LEU A 440 2.95 -3.49 -28.30
C LEU A 440 2.56 -4.39 -29.47
N LYS A 441 1.87 -3.84 -30.48
CA LYS A 441 1.80 -4.52 -31.76
C LYS A 441 3.24 -4.71 -32.18
N ASN A 442 3.72 -5.95 -32.16
CA ASN A 442 4.94 -6.31 -32.85
C ASN A 442 4.87 -5.66 -34.23
N GLN A 443 6.00 -5.10 -34.66
CA GLN A 443 6.23 -4.75 -36.06
C GLN A 443 5.58 -5.82 -36.94
N GLU A 444 4.79 -5.35 -37.90
CA GLU A 444 4.06 -6.16 -38.87
C GLU A 444 4.83 -7.45 -39.19
N GLU A 445 4.26 -8.60 -38.80
CA GLU A 445 4.61 -9.83 -39.51
C GLU A 445 4.43 -9.54 -41.00
N PRO A 446 5.43 -9.81 -41.86
CA PRO A 446 5.33 -9.43 -43.26
C PRO A 446 4.09 -10.10 -43.83
N HIS A 447 3.14 -9.27 -44.24
CA HIS A 447 1.94 -9.68 -44.95
C HIS A 447 2.33 -10.65 -46.06
N ILE A 448 2.00 -11.93 -45.89
CA ILE A 448 1.98 -12.87 -47.02
C ILE A 448 0.79 -12.43 -47.88
N VAL A 449 1.08 -11.56 -48.84
CA VAL A 449 0.12 -11.15 -49.86
C VAL A 449 -0.17 -12.38 -50.72
N TRP A 450 -1.39 -12.90 -50.61
CA TRP A 450 -1.93 -13.88 -51.53
C TRP A 450 -2.12 -13.20 -52.91
N PHE A 451 -1.12 -13.30 -53.77
CA PHE A 451 -1.26 -12.89 -55.16
C PHE A 451 -1.98 -13.99 -55.95
N CYS A 452 -3.30 -13.91 -56.01
CA CYS A 452 -4.05 -14.47 -57.13
C CYS A 452 -3.68 -13.67 -58.40
N LYS A 453 -2.96 -14.30 -59.33
CA LYS A 453 -2.96 -13.90 -60.75
C LYS A 453 -3.23 -15.12 -61.63
N PRO A 454 -3.93 -14.94 -62.76
CA PRO A 454 -4.38 -16.05 -63.62
C PRO A 454 -3.21 -16.68 -64.36
N MET A 455 -3.34 -17.99 -64.62
CA MET A 455 -2.30 -18.85 -65.19
C MET A 455 -2.58 -19.12 -66.67
N THR A 456 -1.55 -19.01 -67.51
CA THR A 456 -1.53 -19.54 -68.89
C THR A 456 -0.41 -20.57 -69.00
N PRO A 457 -0.62 -21.78 -69.54
CA PRO A 457 0.39 -22.82 -69.51
C PRO A 457 1.24 -22.83 -70.80
N ALA A 458 2.58 -22.87 -70.68
CA ALA A 458 3.45 -23.47 -71.69
C ALA A 458 4.89 -23.76 -71.20
N CYS A 459 5.24 -25.05 -71.25
CA CYS A 459 6.51 -25.67 -71.64
C CYS A 459 7.89 -25.13 -71.17
N VAL A 460 8.49 -25.89 -70.24
CA VAL A 460 9.65 -26.81 -70.42
C VAL A 460 10.95 -26.31 -71.11
N LYS A 461 12.07 -26.55 -70.38
CA LYS A 461 13.52 -26.67 -70.76
C LYS A 461 14.25 -25.34 -71.05
N SER A 462 15.52 -25.11 -70.71
CA SER A 462 16.61 -25.94 -70.14
C SER A 462 17.79 -25.04 -69.72
N LYS A 463 18.63 -25.56 -68.81
CA LYS A 463 20.00 -25.25 -68.38
C LYS A 463 20.91 -24.35 -69.27
N ILE A 464 21.99 -23.87 -68.59
CA ILE A 464 23.32 -23.41 -69.05
C ILE A 464 23.44 -21.87 -69.07
N TYR A 465 24.51 -21.18 -68.64
CA TYR A 465 25.64 -21.38 -67.71
C TYR A 465 26.41 -20.04 -67.70
N VAL A 466 27.33 -19.92 -66.75
CA VAL A 466 28.51 -19.04 -66.70
C VAL A 466 28.32 -17.60 -66.21
N SER A 467 29.26 -17.31 -65.32
CA SER A 467 29.52 -16.22 -64.41
C SER A 467 30.55 -15.21 -64.95
N ARG A 468 30.84 -14.21 -64.10
CA ARG A 468 32.02 -13.32 -64.09
C ARG A 468 31.98 -12.20 -65.14
N SER A 469 32.42 -10.97 -64.86
CA SER A 469 33.12 -10.41 -63.71
C SER A 469 33.17 -8.88 -63.85
N THR A 470 33.00 -8.18 -62.72
CA THR A 470 33.84 -7.07 -62.20
C THR A 470 34.29 -5.88 -63.05
N TYR A 471 34.25 -4.73 -62.35
CA TYR A 471 35.13 -3.54 -62.39
C TYR A 471 34.62 -2.30 -63.18
N PRO A 472 35.10 -1.07 -62.85
CA PRO A 472 34.64 -0.29 -61.70
C PRO A 472 34.48 1.21 -62.06
N GLU A 473 34.25 2.01 -61.02
CA GLU A 473 34.52 3.44 -60.84
C GLU A 473 35.28 4.19 -61.95
N GLN A 474 34.81 5.40 -62.25
CA GLN A 474 35.70 6.56 -62.32
C GLN A 474 34.95 7.87 -62.05
N ASP A 475 35.50 8.60 -61.08
CA ASP A 475 35.34 10.02 -60.82
C ASP A 475 35.39 10.89 -62.09
N ILE A 476 34.76 12.06 -62.04
CA ILE A 476 35.46 13.35 -62.12
C ILE A 476 34.48 14.51 -61.90
N SER A 477 34.96 15.40 -61.06
CA SER A 477 34.48 16.74 -60.72
C SER A 477 33.91 17.58 -61.86
N SER A 478 32.93 18.43 -61.53
CA SER A 478 33.18 19.86 -61.26
C SER A 478 32.03 20.77 -61.73
N LYS A 479 31.79 21.81 -60.92
CA LYS A 479 31.34 23.15 -61.34
C LYS A 479 29.90 23.26 -61.90
N ASN A 480 29.00 23.88 -61.14
CA ASN A 480 28.81 25.35 -61.15
C ASN A 480 27.40 25.76 -60.73
N ASN A 481 27.35 26.93 -60.07
CA ASN A 481 26.30 27.96 -60.14
C ASN A 481 24.92 27.64 -59.52
N LYS A 482 24.61 28.29 -58.38
CA LYS A 482 24.06 29.66 -58.24
C LYS A 482 22.55 29.75 -58.50
N LYS A 483 21.86 30.30 -57.49
CA LYS A 483 20.48 30.85 -57.47
C LYS A 483 19.39 29.76 -57.49
N PHE A 484 18.38 29.78 -56.62
CA PHE A 484 17.50 30.88 -56.30
C PHE A 484 16.95 30.79 -54.86
N LYS A 485 16.96 31.93 -54.16
CA LYS A 485 16.11 32.23 -53.01
C LYS A 485 14.74 32.66 -53.52
N GLN A 486 13.72 32.31 -52.73
CA GLN A 486 12.51 33.09 -52.42
C GLN A 486 11.54 33.44 -53.56
N HIS A 487 10.29 33.00 -53.43
CA HIS A 487 9.17 33.85 -53.00
C HIS A 487 7.87 33.02 -52.91
N LEU A 488 7.21 33.03 -51.75
CA LEU A 488 6.00 33.80 -51.39
C LEU A 488 4.72 33.04 -51.70
N GLY A 489 3.83 33.02 -50.70
CA GLY A 489 2.47 32.48 -50.76
C GLY A 489 2.07 32.02 -49.39
#